data_AF-A0A136LPI2-F1
#
_entry.id   AF-A0A136LPI2-F1
#
_cell.length_a   1.000
_cell.length_b   1.000
_cell.length_c   1.000
_cell.angle_alpha   90.00
_cell.angle_beta   90.00
_cell.angle_gamma   90.00
#
_symmetry.space_group_name_H-M   'P 1'
#
loop_
_entity.id
_entity.type
_entity.pdbx_description
1 polymer ?
#
loop_
_entity_poly.entity_id
_entity_poly.type
_entity_poly.pdbx_seq_one_letter_code
_entity_poly.pdbx_strand_id
1 'polypeptide(L)' 'MSGLTGRIVFLFLVVGISLQATANSIFIPMDEKQTNHLKAYGIAYWILKNEIEVDWLLNYRGGSFYVQVSP' A
#
# COMPACT_ATOMS: atom_id res chain seq x y z
N MET A 1 9.84 -2.11 40.59
CA MET A 1 8.73 -2.85 39.93
C MET A 1 7.78 -1.93 39.15
N SER A 2 7.61 -0.65 39.51
CA SER A 2 6.75 0.32 38.80
C SER A 2 7.17 0.65 37.35
N GLY A 3 8.48 0.74 37.08
CA GLY A 3 8.98 1.11 35.74
C GLY A 3 8.75 0.05 34.65
N LEU A 4 8.66 -1.24 35.02
CA LEU A 4 8.42 -2.33 34.06
C LEU A 4 6.95 -2.37 33.63
N THR A 5 6.02 -2.23 34.59
CA THR A 5 4.58 -2.19 34.32
C THR A 5 4.21 -1.04 33.38
N GLY A 6 4.78 0.16 33.60
CA GLY A 6 4.54 1.31 32.72
C GLY A 6 5.00 1.08 31.28
N ARG A 7 6.15 0.40 31.08
CA ARG A 7 6.65 0.03 29.74
C ARG A 7 5.75 -0.97 29.04
N ILE A 8 5.23 -1.96 29.77
CA ILE A 8 4.31 -2.96 29.23
C ILE A 8 2.99 -2.32 28.81
N VAL A 9 2.41 -1.47 29.66
CA VAL A 9 1.18 -0.73 29.32
C VAL A 9 1.39 0.16 28.10
N PHE A 10 2.53 0.86 28.03
CA PHE A 10 2.87 1.66 26.87
C PHE A 10 2.98 0.83 25.58
N LEU A 11 3.63 -0.34 25.63
CA LEU A 11 3.71 -1.25 24.48
C LEU A 11 2.32 -1.74 24.04
N PHE A 12 1.47 -2.14 24.97
CA PHE A 12 0.10 -2.53 24.64
C PHE A 12 -0.72 -1.41 24.02
N LEU A 13 -0.52 -0.17 24.48
CA LEU A 13 -1.20 1.00 23.93
C LEU A 13 -0.71 1.31 22.51
N VAL A 14 0.59 1.25 22.25
CA VAL A 14 1.16 1.41 20.90
C VAL A 14 0.65 0.33 19.95
N VAL A 15 0.66 -0.94 20.38
CA VAL A 15 0.13 -2.06 19.59
C VAL A 15 -1.37 -1.87 19.33
N GLY A 16 -2.16 -1.53 20.36
CA GLY A 16 -3.60 -1.31 20.22
C GLY A 16 -3.97 -0.23 19.22
N ILE A 17 -3.22 0.89 19.18
CA ILE A 17 -3.42 1.96 18.20
C ILE A 17 -3.03 1.48 16.79
N SER A 18 -1.94 0.73 16.66
CA SER A 18 -1.46 0.25 15.35
C SER A 18 -2.43 -0.71 14.65
N LEU A 19 -3.31 -1.38 15.39
CA LEU A 19 -4.33 -2.29 14.83
C LEU A 19 -5.40 -1.57 13.99
N GLN A 20 -5.52 -0.25 14.11
CA GLN A 20 -6.47 0.55 13.31
C GLN A 20 -5.86 1.06 12.00
N ALA A 21 -4.58 0.79 11.73
CA ALA A 21 -3.94 1.23 10.50
C ALA A 21 -4.45 0.42 9.29
N THR A 22 -5.00 1.12 8.30
CA THR A 22 -5.38 0.55 7.00
C THR A 22 -4.44 1.03 5.90
N ALA A 23 -4.36 0.27 4.80
CA ALA A 23 -3.61 0.70 3.62
C ALA A 23 -4.40 1.80 2.88
N ASN A 24 -3.77 2.96 2.66
CA ASN A 24 -4.41 4.08 1.96
C ASN A 24 -4.38 3.91 0.42
N SER A 25 -3.50 3.02 -0.06
CA SER A 25 -3.24 2.87 -1.49
C SER A 25 -2.65 1.51 -1.84
N ILE A 26 -2.74 1.19 -3.12
CA ILE A 26 -2.14 0.02 -3.74
C ILE A 26 -1.07 0.49 -4.72
N PHE A 27 0.13 -0.08 -4.59
CA PHE A 27 1.23 0.12 -5.52
C PHE A 27 1.43 -1.12 -6.39
N ILE A 28 1.44 -0.94 -7.71
CA ILE A 28 1.61 -2.01 -8.70
C ILE A 28 3.00 -1.85 -9.34
N PRO A 29 4.02 -2.60 -8.86
CA PRO A 29 5.38 -2.46 -9.35
C PRO A 29 5.53 -3.01 -10.77
N MET A 30 6.36 -2.31 -11.54
CA MET A 30 6.78 -2.70 -12.90
C MET A 30 8.30 -2.68 -13.06
N ASP A 31 9.04 -2.78 -11.96
CA ASP A 31 10.50 -2.93 -12.03
C ASP A 31 10.90 -4.35 -12.41
N GLU A 32 12.21 -4.61 -12.45
CA GLU A 32 12.83 -5.86 -12.90
C GLU A 32 12.37 -7.11 -12.14
N LYS A 33 11.72 -6.97 -10.97
CA LYS A 33 11.15 -8.11 -10.24
C LYS A 33 9.87 -8.63 -10.89
N GLN A 34 9.18 -7.81 -11.69
CA GLN A 34 7.96 -8.20 -12.39
C GLN A 34 8.27 -8.69 -13.80
N THR A 35 8.35 -10.01 -13.97
CA THR A 35 8.72 -10.64 -15.26
C THR A 35 7.67 -10.48 -16.36
N ASN A 36 6.42 -10.15 -16.00
CA ASN A 36 5.35 -9.93 -16.95
C ASN A 36 4.61 -8.61 -16.69
N HIS A 37 5.08 -7.55 -17.36
CA HIS A 37 4.50 -6.22 -17.30
C HIS A 37 3.06 -6.14 -17.82
N LEU A 38 2.62 -7.04 -18.71
CA LEU A 38 1.23 -7.04 -19.20
C LEU A 38 0.23 -7.34 -18.09
N LYS A 39 0.63 -8.04 -17.03
CA LYS A 39 -0.23 -8.22 -15.84
C LYS A 39 -0.49 -6.90 -15.13
N ALA A 40 0.51 -6.03 -15.01
CA ALA A 40 0.34 -4.71 -14.39
C ALA A 40 -0.63 -3.84 -15.21
N TYR A 41 -0.48 -3.84 -16.54
CA TYR A 41 -1.43 -3.16 -17.44
C TYR A 41 -2.84 -3.76 -17.38
N GLY A 42 -2.96 -5.09 -17.28
CA GLY A 42 -4.25 -5.76 -17.13
C GLY A 42 -4.97 -5.36 -15.83
N ILE A 43 -4.23 -5.23 -14.72
CA ILE A 43 -4.77 -4.71 -13.47
C ILE A 43 -5.17 -3.25 -13.62
N ALA A 44 -4.30 -2.39 -14.17
CA ALA A 44 -4.63 -0.98 -14.40
C ALA A 44 -5.88 -0.81 -15.26
N TYR A 45 -6.00 -1.58 -16.34
CA TYR A 45 -7.20 -1.62 -17.20
C TYR A 45 -8.45 -2.06 -16.43
N TRP A 46 -8.34 -3.11 -15.62
CA TRP A 46 -9.46 -3.58 -14.80
C TRP A 46 -9.92 -2.51 -13.79
N ILE A 47 -8.98 -1.78 -13.17
CA ILE A 47 -9.31 -0.71 -12.22
C ILE A 47 -10.00 0.45 -12.93
N LEU A 48 -9.44 0.92 -14.05
CA LEU A 48 -10.05 1.97 -14.87
C LEU A 48 -11.45 1.58 -15.37
N LYS A 49 -11.68 0.30 -15.67
CA LYS A 49 -13.00 -0.22 -16.06
C LYS A 49 -14.03 -0.14 -14.94
N ASN A 50 -13.61 -0.13 -13.67
CA ASN A 50 -14.48 0.07 -12.51
C ASN A 50 -14.64 1.57 -12.17
N GLU A 51 -14.28 2.47 -13.08
CA GLU A 51 -14.36 3.93 -12.90
C GLU A 51 -13.49 4.44 -11.73
N ILE A 52 -12.44 3.69 -11.39
CA ILE A 52 -11.45 4.08 -10.37
C ILE A 52 -10.20 4.60 -11.10
N GLU A 53 -9.71 5.75 -10.69
CA GLU A 53 -8.51 6.36 -11.27
C GLU A 53 -7.23 5.63 -10.85
N VAL A 54 -6.23 5.69 -11.73
CA VAL A 54 -4.92 5.09 -11.53
C VAL A 54 -3.87 6.12 -11.94
N ASP A 55 -2.93 6.38 -11.04
CA ASP A 55 -1.76 7.22 -11.34
C ASP A 55 -0.70 6.39 -12.07
N TRP A 56 -0.30 6.86 -13.25
CA TRP A 56 0.82 6.28 -13.99
C TRP A 56 2.13 6.99 -13.65
N LEU A 57 3.02 6.28 -12.96
CA LEU A 57 4.31 6.81 -12.53
C LEU A 57 5.38 6.56 -13.60
N LEU A 58 5.30 7.29 -14.71
CA LEU A 58 6.11 7.12 -15.94
C LEU A 58 7.61 6.92 -15.70
N ASN A 59 8.20 7.66 -14.74
CA ASN A 59 9.63 7.65 -14.47
C ASN A 59 9.99 6.96 -13.14
N TYR A 60 9.12 6.09 -12.61
CA TYR A 60 9.35 5.41 -11.35
C TYR A 60 9.13 3.89 -11.48
N ARG A 61 10.16 3.13 -11.09
CA ARG A 61 10.14 1.64 -11.08
C ARG A 61 9.54 1.04 -12.35
N GLY A 62 10.05 1.42 -13.52
CA GLY A 62 9.64 0.88 -14.81
C GLY A 62 8.26 1.33 -15.31
N GLY A 63 7.76 2.50 -14.87
CA GLY A 63 6.43 2.98 -15.25
C GLY A 63 5.31 2.39 -14.39
N SER A 64 5.56 2.20 -13.09
CA SER A 64 4.63 1.57 -12.14
C SER A 64 3.30 2.32 -12.01
N PHE A 65 2.28 1.66 -11.45
CA PHE A 65 0.98 2.28 -11.18
C PHE A 65 0.73 2.44 -9.69
N TYR A 66 -0.05 3.47 -9.34
CA TYR A 66 -0.52 3.73 -7.99
C TYR A 66 -2.02 3.98 -7.98
N VAL A 67 -2.70 3.46 -6.96
CA VAL A 67 -4.16 3.49 -6.86
C VAL A 67 -4.53 3.91 -5.45
N GLN A 68 -5.29 4.98 -5.32
CA GLN A 68 -5.84 5.39 -4.05
C GLN A 68 -7.07 4.53 -3.72
N VAL A 69 -7.06 3.88 -2.56
CA VAL A 69 -8.13 2.95 -2.14
C VAL A 69 -9.07 3.61 -1.14
N SER A 70 -8.56 4.56 -0.36
CA SER A 70 -9.39 5.36 0.55
C SER A 70 -9.40 6.82 0.10
N PRO A 71 -10.57 7.47 0.04
CA PRO A 71 -10.71 8.88 -0.34
C PRO A 71 -10.01 9.83 0.64
#